data_AF-A0A240EQI0-F1
#
_entry.id   AF-A0A240EQI0-F1
#
_cell.length_a   1.000
_cell.length_b   1.000
_cell.length_c   1.000
_cell.angle_alpha   90.00
_cell.angle_beta   90.00
_cell.angle_gamma   90.00
#
_symmetry.space_group_name_H-M   'P 1'
#
loop_
_entity.id
_entity.type
_entity.pdbx_description
1 polymer ?
#
loop_
_entity_poly.entity_id
_entity_poly.type
_entity_poly.pdbx_seq_one_letter_code
_entity_poly.pdbx_strand_id
1 'polypeptide(L)'
;MSPQEQSGVELLLEPMAFEPAKLYQQSLKEAGIPWTSFAVDNIAEEYQRLSALGVEFSIAPREAGTVMIAVLDDTCGNYIQLMQEM
;
A
#
# COMPACT_ATOMS: atom_id res chain seq x y z
N MET A 1 11.75 -11.84 -0.89
CA MET A 1 10.73 -12.90 -0.68
C MET A 1 10.20 -13.27 -2.05
N SER A 2 10.23 -14.54 -2.42
CA SER A 2 9.76 -14.97 -3.74
C SER A 2 8.24 -15.24 -3.72
N PRO A 3 7.49 -15.02 -4.81
CA PRO A 3 6.06 -15.34 -4.88
C PRO A 3 5.71 -16.83 -4.63
N GLN A 4 6.71 -17.70 -4.56
CA GLN A 4 6.56 -19.16 -4.43
C GLN A 4 7.01 -19.69 -3.06
N GLU A 5 7.39 -18.82 -2.12
CA GLU A 5 7.76 -19.24 -0.77
C GLU A 5 6.52 -19.68 0.03
N GLN A 6 6.32 -20.99 0.10
CA GLN A 6 5.17 -21.65 0.71
C GLN A 6 5.02 -21.45 2.24
N SER A 7 6.03 -20.86 2.87
CA SER A 7 6.08 -20.50 4.29
C SER A 7 6.50 -19.05 4.51
N GLY A 8 6.24 -18.18 3.52
CA GLY A 8 6.56 -16.75 3.58
C GLY A 8 5.67 -15.97 4.54
N VAL A 9 5.88 -14.65 4.61
CA VAL A 9 4.99 -13.73 5.32
C VAL A 9 3.63 -13.71 4.61
N GLU A 10 2.56 -13.84 5.38
CA GLU A 10 1.18 -13.76 4.90
C GLU A 10 0.52 -12.44 5.32
N LEU A 11 -0.42 -11.96 4.51
CA LEU A 11 -1.25 -10.79 4.79
C LEU A 11 -2.66 -11.25 5.15
N LEU A 12 -3.07 -11.04 6.40
CA LEU A 12 -4.44 -11.30 6.83
C LEU A 12 -5.34 -10.12 6.40
N LEU A 13 -6.43 -10.45 5.70
CA LEU A 13 -7.50 -9.51 5.36
C LEU A 13 -8.70 -9.75 6.30
N GLU A 14 -8.67 -9.12 7.47
CA GLU A 14 -9.71 -9.32 8.48
C GLU A 14 -10.93 -8.40 8.29
N PRO A 15 -12.13 -8.83 8.70
CA PRO A 15 -13.31 -7.97 8.69
C PRO A 15 -13.19 -6.78 9.65
N MET A 16 -13.62 -5.60 9.21
CA MET A 16 -13.60 -4.39 10.03
C MET A 16 -14.83 -4.29 10.96
N ALA A 17 -14.91 -5.18 11.95
CA ALA A 17 -16.06 -5.27 12.89
C ALA A 17 -15.78 -4.69 14.28
N PHE A 18 -14.52 -4.56 14.67
CA PHE A 18 -14.12 -4.04 15.98
C PHE A 18 -14.08 -2.50 15.95
N GLU A 19 -14.96 -1.84 16.70
CA GLU A 19 -15.11 -0.37 16.65
C GLU A 19 -13.82 0.43 16.88
N PRO A 20 -12.92 0.08 17.81
CA PRO A 20 -11.64 0.75 17.94
C PRO A 20 -10.75 0.66 16.68
N ALA A 21 -10.79 -0.47 15.96
CA ALA A 21 -10.03 -0.64 14.72
C ALA A 21 -10.56 0.26 13.60
N LYS A 22 -11.89 0.43 13.49
CA LYS A 22 -12.51 1.37 12.55
C LYS A 22 -12.05 2.81 12.80
N LEU A 23 -12.08 3.25 14.06
CA LEU A 23 -11.65 4.61 14.41
C LEU A 23 -10.18 4.83 14.02
N TYR A 24 -9.32 3.84 14.28
CA TYR A 24 -7.92 3.91 13.92
C TYR A 24 -7.72 3.96 12.38
N GLN A 25 -8.43 3.10 11.63
CA GLN A 25 -8.43 3.09 10.16
C GLN A 25 -8.83 4.45 9.58
N GLN A 26 -9.97 4.98 10.03
CA GLN A 26 -10.44 6.28 9.59
C GLN A 26 -9.44 7.38 9.92
N SER A 27 -8.87 7.38 11.13
CA SER A 27 -7.89 8.39 11.55
C SER A 27 -6.63 8.36 10.69
N LEU A 28 -6.12 7.17 10.34
CA LEU A 28 -4.96 7.04 9.44
C LEU A 28 -5.30 7.53 8.03
N LYS A 29 -6.46 7.15 7.50
CA LYS A 29 -6.92 7.54 6.17
C LYS A 29 -7.07 9.07 6.06
N GLU A 30 -7.70 9.70 7.05
CA GLU A 30 -7.85 11.16 7.12
C GLU A 30 -6.50 11.89 7.24
N ALA A 31 -5.55 11.32 7.99
CA ALA A 31 -4.21 11.86 8.12
C ALA A 31 -3.32 11.60 6.87
N GLY A 32 -3.80 10.86 5.88
CA GLY A 32 -3.01 10.47 4.71
C GLY A 32 -1.89 9.46 5.02
N ILE A 33 -1.98 8.75 6.14
CA ILE A 33 -0.96 7.80 6.59
C ILE A 33 -1.27 6.41 6.01
N PRO A 34 -0.32 5.78 5.30
CA PRO A 34 -0.49 4.40 4.84
C PRO A 34 -0.68 3.42 6.00
N TRP A 35 -1.60 2.48 5.83
CA TRP A 35 -1.84 1.40 6.79
C TRP A 35 -0.73 0.36 6.78
N THR A 36 -0.18 0.08 5.59
CA THR A 36 0.95 -0.82 5.40
C THR A 36 1.76 -0.45 4.16
N SER A 37 2.95 -1.03 4.04
CA SER A 37 3.86 -0.82 2.92
C SER A 37 4.32 -2.15 2.32
N PHE A 38 4.35 -2.25 1.00
CA PHE A 38 4.92 -3.37 0.26
C PHE A 38 6.16 -2.94 -0.51
N ALA A 39 7.18 -3.80 -0.52
CA ALA A 39 8.36 -3.60 -1.35
C ALA A 39 8.08 -4.06 -2.78
N VAL A 40 8.56 -3.30 -3.77
CA VAL A 40 8.49 -3.62 -5.19
C VAL A 40 9.85 -3.35 -5.84
N ASP A 41 10.20 -4.14 -6.86
CA ASP A 41 11.47 -3.98 -7.57
C ASP A 41 11.44 -2.77 -8.53
N ASN A 42 10.29 -2.48 -9.12
CA ASN A 42 10.10 -1.37 -10.06
C ASN A 42 8.75 -0.66 -9.85
N ILE A 43 8.79 0.45 -9.10
CA ILE A 43 7.61 1.23 -8.74
C ILE A 43 6.98 1.94 -9.93
N ALA A 44 7.76 2.29 -10.95
CA ALA A 44 7.24 2.96 -12.15
C ALA A 44 6.40 1.98 -12.99
N GLU A 45 6.87 0.74 -13.13
CA GLU A 45 6.15 -0.32 -13.83
C GLU A 45 4.87 -0.72 -13.07
N GLU A 46 4.97 -0.92 -11.74
CA GLU A 46 3.79 -1.23 -10.92
C GLU A 46 2.76 -0.09 -10.92
N TYR A 47 3.21 1.17 -10.84
CA TYR A 47 2.31 2.32 -10.95
C TYR A 47 1.56 2.34 -12.28
N GLN A 48 2.25 2.10 -13.40
CA GLN A 48 1.60 2.05 -14.72
C GLN A 48 0.61 0.87 -14.83
N ARG A 49 1.03 -0.32 -14.40
CA ARG A 49 0.20 -1.53 -14.43
C ARG A 49 -1.07 -1.37 -13.59
N LEU A 50 -0.94 -0.87 -12.36
CA LEU A 50 -2.06 -0.68 -11.45
C LEU A 50 -2.98 0.47 -11.90
N SER A 51 -2.42 1.56 -12.40
CA SER A 51 -3.21 2.67 -12.97
C SER A 51 -4.04 2.19 -14.18
N ALA A 52 -3.47 1.34 -15.03
CA ALA A 52 -4.20 0.75 -16.16
C ALA A 52 -5.34 -0.20 -15.74
N LEU A 53 -5.25 -0.76 -14.53
CA LEU A 53 -6.32 -1.56 -13.91
C LEU A 53 -7.36 -0.70 -13.16
N GLY A 54 -7.21 0.63 -13.17
CA GLY A 54 -8.13 1.57 -12.53
C GLY A 54 -7.85 1.82 -11.04
N VAL A 55 -6.68 1.42 -10.53
CA VAL A 55 -6.27 1.74 -9.15
C VAL A 55 -5.96 3.23 -9.05
N GLU A 56 -6.53 3.88 -8.03
CA GLU A 56 -6.28 5.29 -7.74
C GLU A 56 -5.08 5.47 -6.82
N PHE A 57 -4.25 6.46 -7.13
CA PHE A 57 -3.09 6.83 -6.32
C PHE A 57 -3.30 8.21 -5.69
N SER A 58 -3.17 8.28 -4.36
CA SER A 58 -3.11 9.56 -3.64
C SER A 58 -1.75 10.23 -3.80
N ILE A 59 -0.69 9.45 -4.02
CA ILE A 59 0.67 9.92 -4.30
C ILE A 59 1.24 9.10 -5.45
N ALA A 60 1.52 9.75 -6.59
CA ALA A 60 2.27 9.16 -7.69
C ALA A 60 3.74 8.90 -7.30
N PRO A 61 4.46 8.00 -8.00
CA PRO A 61 5.86 7.69 -7.69
C PRO A 61 6.73 8.94 -7.50
N ARG A 62 7.36 9.05 -6.33
CA ARG A 62 8.28 10.15 -6.00
C ARG A 62 9.40 9.69 -5.08
N GLU A 63 10.51 10.43 -5.11
CA GLU A 63 11.63 10.23 -4.20
C GLU A 63 11.25 10.61 -2.76
N ALA A 64 11.70 9.80 -1.80
CA ALA A 64 11.54 10.00 -0.37
C ALA A 64 12.81 9.54 0.37
N GLY A 65 13.87 10.32 0.28
CA GLY A 65 15.16 9.96 0.87
C GLY A 65 15.91 8.95 0.01
N THR A 66 16.15 7.75 0.53
CA THR A 66 16.86 6.65 -0.16
C THR A 66 15.92 5.65 -0.84
N VAL A 67 14.65 6.01 -0.96
CA VAL A 67 13.61 5.13 -1.52
C VAL A 67 12.71 5.94 -2.44
N MET A 68 12.09 5.25 -3.39
CA MET A 68 10.94 5.74 -4.15
C MET A 68 9.66 5.21 -3.52
N ILE A 69 8.65 6.06 -3.40
CA ILE A 69 7.33 5.67 -2.88
C ILE A 69 6.19 6.09 -3.81
N ALA A 70 5.10 5.34 -3.76
CA ALA A 70 3.80 5.65 -4.33
C ALA A 70 2.73 5.17 -3.34
N VAL A 71 1.61 5.88 -3.25
CA VAL A 71 0.54 5.53 -2.30
C VAL A 71 -0.77 5.36 -3.06
N LEU A 72 -1.35 4.17 -2.94
CA LEU A 72 -2.61 3.79 -3.58
C LEU A 72 -3.76 3.71 -2.56
N ASP A 73 -4.97 3.95 -3.04
CA ASP A 73 -6.22 3.64 -2.33
C ASP A 73 -6.59 2.17 -2.56
N ASP A 74 -6.81 1.40 -1.49
CA ASP A 74 -7.19 -0.01 -1.60
C ASP A 74 -8.70 -0.24 -1.71
N THR A 75 -9.51 0.82 -1.69
CA THR A 75 -10.99 0.80 -1.68
C THR A 75 -11.64 0.18 -0.44
N CYS A 76 -10.84 -0.33 0.50
CA CYS A 76 -11.26 -0.92 1.76
C CYS A 76 -11.08 0.04 2.95
N GLY A 77 -10.79 1.31 2.67
CA GLY A 77 -10.62 2.36 3.67
C GLY A 77 -9.16 2.59 4.07
N ASN A 78 -8.18 2.00 3.37
CA ASN A 78 -6.77 2.17 3.67
C ASN A 78 -6.02 2.89 2.55
N TYR A 79 -4.90 3.50 2.91
CA TYR A 79 -3.84 3.78 1.96
C TYR A 79 -2.77 2.70 2.05
N ILE A 80 -2.22 2.28 0.91
CA ILE A 80 -1.15 1.30 0.83
C ILE A 80 0.04 1.96 0.15
N GLN A 81 1.20 1.87 0.78
CA GLN A 81 2.44 2.37 0.19
C GLN A 81 3.11 1.25 -0.62
N LEU A 82 3.54 1.58 -1.84
CA LEU A 82 4.56 0.83 -2.56
C LEU A 82 5.90 1.52 -2.32
N MET A 83 6.94 0.74 -2.03
CA MET A 83 8.28 1.24 -1.79
C MET A 83 9.27 0.49 -2.67
N GLN A 84 10.19 1.21 -3.29
CA GLN A 84 11.35 0.65 -3.98
C GLN A 84 12.62 1.27 -3.36
N GLU A 85 13.58 0.43 -2.98
CA GLU A 85 14.92 0.88 -2.57
C GLU A 85 15.71 1.36 -3.80
N MET A 86 16.46 2.45 -3.64
CA MET A 86 17.27 3.06 -4.72
C MET A 86 18.69 2.51 -4.79
#